data_AF-A0A4Q5TLR3-F1
#
_entry.id   AF-A0A4Q5TLR3-F1
#
_cell.length_a   1.000
_cell.length_b   1.000
_cell.length_c   1.000
_cell.angle_alpha   90.00
_cell.angle_beta   90.00
_cell.angle_gamma   90.00
#
_symmetry.space_group_name_H-M   'P 1'
#
loop_
_entity.id
_entity.type
_entity.pdbx_description
1 polymer ?
#
loop_
_entity_poly.entity_id
_entity_poly.type
_entity_poly.pdbx_seq_one_letter_code
_entity_poly.pdbx_strand_id
1 'polypeptide(L)'
;MTSEDDPDPGPDRDPDVGQDPDPDEESDNNIAIGLALGAPLGVAIALVTDNWGLLGIGIALGLLFGVAMGRSGDEDEGSADR
;
A
#
# COMPACT_ATOMS: atom_id res chain seq x y z
N MET A 1 -48.16 -28.40 -22.45
CA MET A 1 -48.51 -27.39 -21.43
C MET A 1 -48.11 -28.03 -20.10
N THR A 2 -47.09 -27.62 -19.34
CA THR A 2 -46.26 -26.42 -19.33
C THR A 2 -44.94 -26.75 -18.64
N SER A 3 -43.93 -25.91 -18.90
CA SER A 3 -42.88 -25.47 -17.96
C SER A 3 -41.79 -26.46 -17.56
N GLU A 4 -40.60 -26.11 -18.05
CA GLU A 4 -39.33 -26.18 -17.33
C GLU A 4 -39.48 -26.09 -15.80
N ASP A 5 -38.83 -26.99 -15.07
CA ASP A 5 -38.30 -26.70 -13.75
C ASP A 5 -36.88 -27.27 -13.73
N ASP A 6 -36.00 -26.44 -14.26
CA ASP A 6 -34.55 -26.54 -14.23
C ASP A 6 -34.11 -26.74 -12.77
N PRO A 7 -33.34 -27.78 -12.41
CA PRO A 7 -32.87 -27.93 -11.04
C PRO A 7 -31.96 -26.75 -10.72
N ASP A 8 -32.46 -25.83 -9.89
CA ASP A 8 -31.74 -24.70 -9.31
C ASP A 8 -30.34 -25.15 -8.87
N PRO A 9 -29.27 -24.81 -9.62
CA PRO A 9 -27.93 -24.98 -9.11
C PRO A 9 -27.76 -23.91 -8.05
N GLY A 10 -28.11 -24.27 -6.82
CA GLY A 10 -27.89 -23.44 -5.65
C GLY A 10 -26.48 -22.88 -5.70
N PRO A 11 -26.27 -21.61 -5.35
CA PRO A 11 -24.99 -20.99 -5.53
C PRO A 11 -23.98 -21.74 -4.68
N ASP A 12 -23.03 -22.41 -5.34
CA ASP A 12 -21.77 -22.90 -4.78
C ASP A 12 -21.02 -21.68 -4.24
N ARG A 13 -21.45 -21.20 -3.08
CA ARG A 13 -20.70 -20.27 -2.25
C ARG A 13 -19.80 -21.12 -1.39
N ASP A 14 -18.69 -21.55 -1.96
CA ASP A 14 -17.48 -21.69 -1.18
C ASP A 14 -17.17 -20.28 -0.64
N PRO A 15 -17.25 -20.04 0.67
CA PRO A 15 -16.58 -18.88 1.22
C PRO A 15 -15.09 -19.22 1.14
N ASP A 16 -14.48 -18.90 0.00
CA ASP A 16 -13.04 -18.78 -0.13
C ASP A 16 -12.62 -17.59 0.75
N VAL A 17 -12.58 -17.84 2.06
CA VAL A 17 -11.96 -16.97 3.06
C VAL A 17 -10.45 -17.27 3.01
N GLY A 18 -9.91 -17.16 1.80
CA GLY A 18 -8.50 -16.97 1.51
C GLY A 18 -8.30 -15.51 1.14
N GLN A 19 -8.67 -14.59 2.03
CA GLN A 19 -8.02 -13.28 2.05
C GLN A 19 -6.72 -13.43 2.84
N ASP A 20 -5.82 -14.25 2.31
CA ASP A 20 -4.42 -13.90 2.48
C ASP A 20 -4.26 -12.60 1.70
N PRO A 21 -3.85 -11.49 2.34
CA PRO A 21 -3.55 -10.29 1.59
C PRO A 21 -2.40 -10.67 0.66
N ASP A 22 -2.71 -10.89 -0.63
CA ASP A 22 -1.70 -10.95 -1.67
C ASP A 22 -0.92 -9.65 -1.56
N PRO A 23 0.33 -9.70 -1.09
CA PRO A 23 1.09 -8.51 -0.98
C PRO A 23 1.71 -8.30 -2.34
N ASP A 24 1.20 -7.32 -3.05
CA ASP A 24 1.93 -6.64 -4.11
C ASP A 24 3.06 -5.82 -3.42
N GLU A 25 3.92 -6.51 -2.65
CA GLU A 25 4.62 -6.03 -1.43
C GLU A 25 5.77 -5.07 -1.69
N GLU A 26 6.18 -4.94 -2.95
CA GLU A 26 7.49 -4.35 -3.26
C GLU A 26 7.38 -2.86 -3.59
N SER A 27 6.30 -2.46 -4.26
CA SER A 27 6.04 -1.04 -4.56
C SER A 27 5.49 -0.29 -3.34
N ASP A 28 4.65 -0.95 -2.53
CA ASP A 28 3.98 -0.34 -1.39
C ASP A 28 4.90 -0.19 -0.17
N ASN A 29 5.90 -1.07 -0.01
CA ASN A 29 6.83 -1.01 1.12
C ASN A 29 7.63 0.29 1.16
N ASN A 30 8.05 0.80 0.00
CA ASN A 30 8.83 2.04 -0.06
C ASN A 30 8.00 3.27 0.33
N ILE A 31 6.73 3.31 -0.08
CA ILE A 31 5.78 4.35 0.32
C ILE A 31 5.50 4.25 1.82
N ALA A 32 5.29 3.03 2.34
CA ALA A 32 5.08 2.78 3.76
C ALA A 32 6.29 3.20 4.61
N ILE A 33 7.51 2.91 4.18
CA ILE A 33 8.75 3.35 4.82
C ILE A 33 8.87 4.88 4.80
N GLY A 34 8.60 5.51 3.65
CA GLY A 34 8.58 6.97 3.52
C GLY A 34 7.57 7.63 4.46
N LEU A 35 6.37 7.07 4.57
CA LEU A 35 5.34 7.53 5.51
C LEU A 35 5.75 7.32 6.97
N ALA A 36 6.32 6.15 7.30
CA ALA A 36 6.78 5.82 8.65
C ALA A 36 7.90 6.76 9.14
N LEU A 37 8.71 7.31 8.23
CA LEU A 37 9.73 8.31 8.56
C LEU A 37 9.17 9.74 8.55
N GLY A 38 8.33 10.08 7.57
CA GLY A 38 7.80 11.43 7.41
C GLY A 38 6.71 11.82 8.41
N ALA A 39 5.85 10.88 8.81
CA ALA A 39 4.77 11.13 9.76
C ALA A 39 5.26 11.55 11.16
N PRO A 40 6.15 10.80 11.85
CA PRO A 40 6.64 11.21 13.17
C PRO A 40 7.44 12.51 13.12
N LEU A 41 8.20 12.74 12.04
CA LEU A 41 8.93 13.99 11.85
C LEU A 41 7.97 15.18 11.65
N GLY A 42 6.91 15.01 10.86
CA GLY A 42 5.85 15.99 10.68
C GLY A 42 5.11 16.32 11.97
N VAL A 43 4.75 15.30 12.76
CA VAL A 43 4.12 15.47 14.07
C VAL A 43 5.05 16.22 15.02
N ALA A 44 6.34 15.85 15.08
CA ALA A 44 7.31 16.52 15.95
C ALA A 44 7.45 18.02 15.61
N ILE A 45 7.58 18.35 14.33
CA ILE A 45 7.70 19.74 13.87
C ILE A 45 6.40 20.51 14.14
N ALA A 46 5.23 19.91 13.86
CA ALA A 46 3.93 20.52 14.11
C ALA A 46 3.71 20.83 15.59
N LEU A 47 4.13 19.94 16.50
CA LEU A 47 4.03 20.15 17.94
C LEU A 47 4.99 21.24 18.44
N VAL A 48 6.23 21.28 17.94
CA VAL A 48 7.23 22.29 18.33
C VAL A 48 6.84 23.71 17.89
N THR A 49 6.21 23.82 16.73
CA THR A 49 5.80 25.11 16.15
C THR A 49 4.35 25.49 16.45
N ASP A 50 3.61 24.61 17.13
CA ASP A 50 2.15 24.71 17.34
C ASP A 50 1.38 24.96 16.03
N ASN A 51 1.88 24.40 14.92
CA ASN A 51 1.33 24.58 13.58
C ASN A 51 1.02 23.24 12.94
N TRP A 52 -0.27 22.87 13.01
CA TRP A 52 -0.79 21.64 12.44
C TRP A 52 -0.69 21.58 10.91
N GLY A 53 -0.49 22.72 10.23
CA GLY A 53 -0.19 22.76 8.80
C GLY A 53 1.14 22.08 8.43
N LEU A 54 2.11 22.07 9.35
CA LEU A 54 3.41 21.43 9.13
C LEU A 54 3.35 19.90 9.21
N LEU A 55 2.29 19.34 9.80
CA LEU A 55 2.03 17.90 9.75
C LEU A 55 1.85 17.42 8.30
N GLY A 56 1.10 18.19 7.50
CA GLY A 56 0.90 17.91 6.09
C GLY A 56 2.22 17.96 5.30
N ILE A 57 3.14 18.86 5.68
CA ILE A 57 4.47 18.94 5.07
C ILE A 57 5.30 17.70 5.39
N GLY A 58 5.27 17.20 6.64
CA GLY A 58 5.97 15.97 7.00
C GLY A 58 5.46 14.74 6.26
N ILE A 59 4.13 14.61 6.10
CA ILE A 59 3.53 13.53 5.31
C ILE A 59 3.92 13.67 3.83
N ALA A 60 3.84 14.88 3.25
CA ALA A 60 4.22 15.12 1.86
C ALA A 60 5.70 14.81 1.59
N LEU A 61 6.60 15.19 2.50
CA LEU A 61 8.02 14.86 2.41
C LEU A 61 8.27 13.36 2.57
N GLY A 62 7.55 12.70 3.48
CA GLY A 62 7.62 11.25 3.66
C GLY A 62 7.19 10.49 2.40
N LEU A 63 6.08 10.88 1.79
CA LEU A 63 5.60 10.30 0.53
C LEU A 63 6.56 10.58 -0.63
N LEU A 64 7.07 11.81 -0.75
CA LEU A 64 8.06 12.16 -1.77
C LEU A 64 9.31 11.30 -1.64
N PHE A 65 9.80 11.11 -0.41
CA PHE A 65 10.96 10.27 -0.14
C PHE A 65 10.68 8.79 -0.42
N GLY A 66 9.53 8.27 0.03
CA GLY A 66 9.13 6.89 -0.21
C GLY A 66 8.98 6.57 -1.70
N VAL A 67 8.34 7.45 -2.47
CA VAL A 67 8.20 7.31 -3.93
C VAL A 67 9.55 7.43 -4.63
N ALA A 68 10.41 8.36 -4.21
CA ALA A 68 11.75 8.51 -4.80
C ALA A 68 12.65 7.29 -4.53
N MET A 69 12.61 6.75 -3.30
CA MET A 69 13.37 5.57 -2.90
C MET A 69 12.88 4.31 -3.61
N GLY A 70 11.56 4.13 -3.72
CA GLY A 70 10.98 2.98 -4.44
C GLY A 70 11.33 2.96 -5.92
N ARG A 71 11.48 4.14 -6.54
CA ARG A 71 11.90 4.24 -7.94
C ARG A 71 13.38 3.98 -8.18
N SER A 72 14.18 3.96 -7.11
CA SER A 72 15.64 3.77 -7.17
C SER A 72 16.04 2.32 -6.88
N GLY A 73 15.12 1.48 -6.37
CA GLY A 73 15.36 0.07 -6.06
C GLY A 73 15.29 -0.86 -7.28
N ASP A 74 14.56 -0.47 -8.33
CA ASP A 74 14.36 -1.30 -9.53
C ASP A 74 15.60 -1.41 -10.45
N GLU A 75 16.69 -0.70 -10.16
CA GLU A 75 17.89 -0.64 -11.02
C GLU A 75 19.04 -1.58 -10.58
N ASP A 76 18.93 -2.30 -9.44
CA ASP A 76 20.03 -3.11 -8.89
C ASP A 76 19.83 -4.65 -8.93
N GLU A 77 18.76 -5.18 -9.53
CA GLU A 77 18.58 -6.62 -9.79
C GLU A 77 18.77 -6.98 -11.27
N GLY A 78 19.98 -6.73 -11.78
CA GLY A 78 20.32 -7.02 -13.18
C GLY A 78 21.79 -7.27 -13.50
N SER A 79 22.65 -7.59 -12.52
CA SER A 79 24.09 -7.82 -12.79
C SER A 79 24.80 -8.81 -11.85
N ALA A 80 24.10 -9.86 -11.40
CA ALA A 80 24.74 -11.00 -10.71
C ALA A 80 24.74 -12.28 -11.56
N ASP A 81 25.01 -12.17 -12.86
CA ASP A 81 25.41 -13.32 -13.70
C ASP A 81 26.54 -12.88 -14.66
N ARG A 82 27.78 -12.98 -14.19
CA ARG A 82 29.01 -13.02 -15.00
C ARG A 82 30.17 -13.64 -14.23
#